data_AF-A0AA88DEQ5-F1
#
_entry.id   AF-A0AA88DEQ5-F1
#
_cell.length_a   1.000
_cell.length_b   1.000
_cell.length_c   1.000
_cell.angle_alpha   90.00
_cell.angle_beta   90.00
_cell.angle_gamma   90.00
#
_symmetry.space_group_name_H-M   'P 1'
#
loop_
_entity.id
_entity.type
_entity.pdbx_description
1 polymer ?
#
loop_
_entity_poly.entity_id
_entity_poly.type
_entity_poly.pdbx_seq_one_letter_code
_entity_poly.pdbx_strand_id
1 'polypeptide(L)'
;METRKSGHKLAETIHSLLGWKSHLTSNWAKSVCDIMKSVPSEVLAIDFKPTNVKTKDSTVTADDELRNAISKIEEELVVLTACINQLNTQRKQVLNEFLDLRGNIRVFCRIRPIAIGDNFSRLRPIAALDSSNILLKLAENKSKTYSFDTVFDPESSQGEVFAEVEPVIKSALDGYNACIFAYGQTGTGKSFTMEGTSHSPGVVPRAMEAIFKQAVDSNHAFLFSFSMLEIYLGNLKDLLVPQPSKAMDPMPPCLSIQTDPKGGVEIDNLVAIRVTDFNHALRLYRLGCRFRSTASTNSNMTSSRSHCLIRLSITCFDAPERRRETNKIWFIDLGGSERILKTKAWGRRLDEGKAINLSLSALGDVIHALQKKNFHVPYRNSKLTQVLKDSLGGDSKTLMLVHVSPNEEDLCETVCTLNFATRVRSIHLGNTDSTL
;
A
#
# COMPACT_ATOMS: atom_id res chain seq x y z
N MET A 1 41.84 -20.68 20.40
CA MET A 1 40.98 -20.47 19.21
C MET A 1 39.54 -20.35 19.69
N GLU A 2 39.16 -19.17 20.19
CA GLU A 2 37.81 -18.90 20.68
C GLU A 2 37.42 -17.48 20.24
N THR A 3 36.60 -17.37 19.21
CA THR A 3 35.79 -16.19 18.92
C THR A 3 34.58 -16.62 18.09
N ARG A 4 33.45 -16.90 18.77
CA ARG A 4 32.07 -16.90 18.20
C ARG A 4 31.04 -17.35 19.26
N LYS A 5 30.82 -16.54 20.31
CA LYS A 5 29.67 -16.72 21.23
C LYS A 5 29.01 -15.40 21.72
N SER A 6 29.45 -14.22 21.26
CA SER A 6 28.90 -12.94 21.76
C SER A 6 27.60 -12.46 21.05
N GLY A 7 27.34 -12.90 19.81
CA GLY A 7 26.19 -12.41 19.03
C GLY A 7 24.82 -12.91 19.50
N HIS A 8 24.74 -14.15 20.03
CA HIS A 8 23.47 -14.72 20.50
C HIS A 8 22.94 -14.05 21.77
N LYS A 9 23.83 -13.56 22.64
CA LYS A 9 23.42 -12.84 23.86
C LYS A 9 22.79 -11.49 23.56
N LEU A 10 23.27 -10.77 22.53
CA LEU A 10 22.74 -9.44 22.22
C LEU A 10 21.30 -9.51 21.68
N ALA A 11 21.00 -10.48 20.81
CA ALA A 11 19.66 -10.69 20.28
C ALA A 11 18.66 -11.09 21.39
N GLU A 12 19.05 -11.99 22.30
CA GLU A 12 18.23 -12.33 23.47
C GLU A 12 18.04 -11.13 24.43
N THR A 13 19.05 -10.26 24.55
CA THR A 13 18.98 -9.05 25.38
C THR A 13 18.04 -8.00 24.77
N ILE A 14 18.03 -7.86 23.44
CA ILE A 14 17.10 -6.96 22.73
C ILE A 14 15.66 -7.48 22.83
N HIS A 15 15.44 -8.79 22.68
CA HIS A 15 14.12 -9.39 22.92
C HIS A 15 13.63 -9.23 24.37
N SER A 16 14.55 -9.18 25.33
CA SER A 16 14.27 -8.90 26.75
C SER A 16 13.97 -7.42 27.01
N LEU A 17 14.59 -6.50 26.28
CA LEU A 17 14.32 -5.05 26.32
C LEU A 17 12.99 -4.67 25.68
N LEU A 18 12.53 -5.43 24.68
CA LEU A 18 11.26 -5.21 23.96
C LEU A 18 10.02 -5.80 24.68
N GLY A 19 10.14 -6.22 25.95
CA GLY A 19 8.98 -6.46 26.80
C GLY A 19 8.20 -7.77 26.57
N TRP A 20 8.82 -8.83 26.02
CA TRP A 20 8.14 -10.11 25.77
C TRP A 20 8.14 -11.11 26.95
N LYS A 21 8.45 -10.69 28.17
CA LYS A 21 8.19 -11.50 29.37
C LYS A 21 7.56 -10.66 30.47
N SER A 22 6.50 -11.21 31.05
CA SER A 22 5.62 -10.62 32.07
C SER A 22 6.25 -10.38 33.44
N HIS A 23 7.57 -10.51 33.61
CA HIS A 23 8.22 -10.34 34.91
C HIS A 23 9.57 -9.61 34.79
N LEU A 24 9.65 -8.45 35.43
CA LEU A 24 10.89 -7.74 35.73
C LEU A 24 11.78 -8.63 36.59
N THR A 25 12.99 -8.94 36.12
CA THR A 25 13.98 -9.73 36.88
C THR A 25 15.18 -8.86 37.25
N SER A 26 15.84 -9.16 38.37
CA SER A 26 17.03 -8.42 38.84
C SER A 26 18.17 -8.40 37.81
N ASN A 27 18.24 -9.41 36.95
CA ASN A 27 19.21 -9.48 35.84
C ASN A 27 18.90 -8.49 34.72
N TRP A 28 17.61 -8.22 34.45
CA TRP A 28 17.19 -7.22 33.46
C TRP A 28 17.60 -5.81 33.88
N ALA A 29 17.32 -5.44 35.14
CA ALA A 29 17.72 -4.15 35.71
C ALA A 29 19.25 -3.95 35.64
N LYS A 30 20.02 -5.01 35.92
CA LYS A 30 21.49 -4.98 35.82
C LYS A 30 21.98 -4.71 34.40
N SER A 31 21.37 -5.35 33.39
CA SER A 31 21.73 -5.11 31.98
C SER A 31 21.41 -3.69 31.52
N VAL A 32 20.30 -3.09 31.97
CA VAL A 32 19.96 -1.69 31.67
C VAL A 32 20.98 -0.74 32.31
N CYS A 33 21.34 -0.95 33.57
CA CYS A 33 22.36 -0.15 34.25
C CYS A 33 23.74 -0.23 33.60
N ASP A 34 24.13 -1.40 33.08
CA ASP A 34 25.41 -1.58 32.40
C ASP A 34 25.43 -0.90 31.02
N ILE A 35 24.28 -0.83 30.33
CA ILE A 35 24.12 -0.05 29.10
C ILE A 35 24.24 1.45 29.40
N MET A 36 23.59 1.96 30.45
CA MET A 36 23.68 3.37 30.83
C MET A 36 25.13 3.80 31.15
N LYS A 37 25.96 2.92 31.70
CA LYS A 37 27.38 3.18 31.97
C LYS A 37 28.25 3.20 30.71
N SER A 38 27.75 2.68 29.59
CA SER A 38 28.50 2.59 28.33
C SER A 38 28.26 3.77 27.38
N VAL A 39 27.35 4.68 27.72
CA VAL A 39 27.06 5.88 26.93
C VAL A 39 28.08 6.99 27.28
N PRO A 40 28.80 7.59 26.31
CA PRO A 40 29.79 8.64 26.56
C PRO A 40 29.18 9.87 27.25
N SER A 41 29.87 10.36 28.28
CA SER A 41 29.40 11.35 29.26
C SER A 41 29.18 12.79 28.77
N GLU A 42 29.13 13.05 27.46
CA GLU A 42 28.98 14.42 26.94
C GLU A 42 27.54 14.96 26.96
N VAL A 43 26.54 14.14 27.32
CA VAL A 43 25.12 14.55 27.31
C VAL A 43 24.56 14.89 28.71
N LEU A 44 25.33 14.74 29.79
CA LEU A 44 24.84 14.96 31.16
C LEU A 44 25.75 15.87 31.98
N ALA A 45 25.79 17.15 31.63
CA ALA A 45 26.32 18.19 32.50
C ALA A 45 25.19 18.73 33.41
N ILE A 46 24.91 18.04 34.51
CA ILE A 46 24.24 18.63 35.68
C ILE A 46 25.09 18.26 36.91
N ASP A 47 25.62 19.30 37.54
CA ASP A 47 26.54 19.28 38.68
C ASP A 47 25.97 18.51 39.89
N PHE A 48 26.71 17.53 40.40
CA PHE A 48 26.46 16.91 41.71
C PHE A 48 27.77 16.85 42.51
N LYS A 49 27.82 17.56 43.64
CA LYS A 49 28.89 17.42 44.65
C LYS A 49 28.53 16.32 45.65
N PRO A 50 29.45 15.40 46.01
CA PRO A 50 29.13 14.32 46.93
C PRO A 50 29.35 14.78 48.38
N THR A 51 28.33 14.62 49.22
CA THR A 51 28.47 14.68 50.68
C THR A 51 28.72 13.28 51.23
N ASN A 52 29.82 13.14 51.97
CA ASN A 52 30.19 11.94 52.72
C ASN A 52 29.17 11.67 53.83
N VAL A 53 28.52 10.49 53.80
CA VAL A 53 27.80 9.98 54.98
C VAL A 53 28.19 8.52 55.22
N LYS A 54 28.62 8.27 56.46
CA LYS A 54 29.03 6.97 56.99
C LYS A 54 27.83 6.03 57.13
N THR A 55 28.11 4.77 56.87
CA THR A 55 27.26 3.58 56.99
C THR A 55 26.67 3.36 58.37
N LYS A 56 25.35 3.06 58.43
CA LYS A 56 24.74 2.01 59.28
C LYS A 56 23.26 1.77 58.91
N ASP A 57 22.87 0.49 59.03
CA ASP A 57 21.54 -0.15 58.88
C ASP A 57 20.97 -0.27 57.45
N SER A 58 21.28 -1.39 56.78
CA SER A 58 21.20 -1.57 55.32
C SER A 58 20.20 -2.62 54.81
N THR A 59 19.00 -2.72 55.40
CA THR A 59 17.93 -3.58 54.82
C THR A 59 16.60 -2.86 54.59
N VAL A 60 16.28 -1.79 55.33
CA VAL A 60 15.06 -1.00 55.11
C VAL A 60 15.29 0.15 54.13
N THR A 61 16.48 0.75 54.12
CA THR A 61 16.87 1.90 53.29
C THR A 61 17.06 1.54 51.82
N ALA A 62 17.55 0.34 51.52
CA ALA A 62 17.77 -0.11 50.14
C ALA A 62 16.44 -0.37 49.39
N ASP A 63 15.37 -0.75 50.10
CA ASP A 63 14.05 -0.98 49.49
C ASP A 63 13.36 0.36 49.18
N ASP A 64 13.53 1.38 50.03
CA ASP A 64 13.03 2.73 49.78
C ASP A 64 13.81 3.45 48.66
N GLU A 65 15.14 3.26 48.59
CA GLU A 65 15.94 3.75 47.46
C GLU A 65 15.55 3.08 46.14
N LEU A 66 15.30 1.77 46.17
CA LEU A 66 14.83 1.02 44.99
C LEU A 66 13.43 1.47 44.56
N ARG A 67 12.50 1.69 45.50
CA ARG A 67 11.16 2.21 45.21
C ARG A 67 11.21 3.62 44.64
N ASN A 68 12.06 4.49 45.18
CA ASN A 68 12.27 5.83 44.64
C ASN A 68 12.87 5.80 43.23
N ALA A 69 13.81 4.88 42.97
CA ALA A 69 14.36 4.67 41.63
C ALA A 69 13.31 4.16 40.63
N ILE A 70 12.45 3.22 41.05
CA ILE A 70 11.33 2.71 40.24
C ILE A 70 10.35 3.85 39.92
N SER A 71 9.93 4.63 40.93
CA SER A 71 9.03 5.77 40.74
C SER A 71 9.60 6.79 39.76
N LYS A 72 10.90 7.08 39.87
CA LYS A 72 11.57 7.99 38.93
C LYS A 72 11.59 7.45 37.50
N ILE A 73 11.86 6.15 37.33
CA ILE A 73 11.81 5.49 36.01
C ILE A 73 10.39 5.51 35.45
N GLU A 74 9.36 5.27 36.27
CA GLU A 74 7.95 5.33 35.87
C GLU A 74 7.57 6.75 35.41
N GLU A 75 7.98 7.78 36.14
CA GLU A 75 7.80 9.19 35.74
C GLU A 75 8.50 9.50 34.41
N GLU A 76 9.75 9.07 34.24
CA GLU A 76 10.50 9.24 32.99
C GLU A 76 9.82 8.49 31.82
N LEU A 77 9.31 7.28 32.04
CA LEU A 77 8.56 6.53 31.03
C LEU A 77 7.27 7.23 30.61
N VAL A 78 6.54 7.85 31.54
CA VAL A 78 5.34 8.63 31.24
C VAL A 78 5.70 9.84 30.36
N VAL A 79 6.77 10.56 30.71
CA VAL A 79 7.24 11.72 29.93
C VAL A 79 7.69 11.30 28.53
N LEU A 80 8.48 10.24 28.41
CA LEU A 80 8.94 9.73 27.11
C LEU A 80 7.78 9.25 26.24
N THR A 81 6.80 8.58 26.83
CA THR A 81 5.59 8.13 26.12
C THR A 81 4.77 9.31 25.59
N ALA A 82 4.61 10.36 26.39
CA ALA A 82 3.94 11.59 25.96
C ALA A 82 4.69 12.28 24.81
N CYS A 83 6.02 12.34 24.88
CA CYS A 83 6.87 12.89 23.82
C CYS A 83 6.73 12.09 22.51
N ILE A 84 6.77 10.75 22.57
CA ILE A 84 6.57 9.88 21.40
C ILE A 84 5.19 10.12 20.77
N ASN A 85 4.14 10.24 21.58
CA ASN A 85 2.78 10.50 21.08
C ASN A 85 2.67 11.86 20.38
N GLN A 86 3.33 12.90 20.92
CA GLN A 86 3.40 14.22 20.29
C GLN A 86 4.14 14.17 18.95
N LEU A 87 5.33 13.55 18.91
CA LEU A 87 6.11 13.38 17.68
C LEU A 87 5.34 12.58 16.62
N ASN A 88 4.64 11.53 17.03
CA ASN A 88 3.78 10.76 16.13
C ASN A 88 2.64 11.61 15.55
N THR A 89 2.01 12.46 16.37
CA THR A 89 0.95 13.36 15.92
C THR A 89 1.49 14.37 14.89
N GLN A 90 2.64 14.97 15.17
CA GLN A 90 3.30 15.89 14.24
C GLN A 90 3.70 15.20 12.94
N ARG A 91 4.30 13.99 13.01
CA ARG A 91 4.64 13.20 11.82
C ARG A 91 3.41 12.91 10.95
N LYS A 92 2.28 12.55 11.57
CA LYS A 92 1.00 12.31 10.86
C LYS A 92 0.52 13.57 10.13
N GLN A 93 0.55 14.71 10.80
CA GLN A 93 0.17 16.00 10.21
C GLN A 93 1.06 16.38 9.03
N VAL A 94 2.38 16.35 9.21
CA VAL A 94 3.35 16.68 8.16
C VAL A 94 3.24 15.72 6.97
N LEU A 95 3.05 14.42 7.19
CA LEU A 95 2.86 13.47 6.10
C LEU A 95 1.57 13.75 5.33
N ASN A 96 0.46 14.02 6.02
CA ASN A 96 -0.79 14.35 5.35
C ASN A 96 -0.68 15.65 4.56
N GLU A 97 -0.11 16.71 5.13
CA GLU A 97 0.13 17.98 4.43
C GLU A 97 1.02 17.77 3.20
N PHE A 98 2.10 16.99 3.32
CA PHE A 98 2.97 16.65 2.19
C PHE A 98 2.19 15.94 1.07
N LEU A 99 1.31 15.00 1.40
CA LEU A 99 0.49 14.28 0.43
C LEU A 99 -0.58 15.18 -0.20
N ASP A 100 -1.21 16.06 0.59
CA ASP A 100 -2.22 17.01 0.11
C ASP A 100 -1.62 18.05 -0.82
N LEU A 101 -0.43 18.57 -0.49
CA LEU A 101 0.33 19.49 -1.36
C LEU A 101 0.72 18.85 -2.69
N ARG A 102 0.98 17.54 -2.69
CA ARG A 102 1.23 16.75 -3.91
C ARG A 102 -0.05 16.39 -4.67
N GLY A 103 -1.21 16.56 -4.05
CA GLY A 103 -2.53 16.21 -4.59
C GLY A 103 -3.03 14.83 -4.15
N ASN A 104 -4.34 14.75 -3.91
CA ASN A 104 -5.02 13.51 -3.50
C ASN A 104 -5.00 12.40 -4.57
N ILE A 105 -4.90 12.78 -5.84
CA ILE A 105 -4.75 11.84 -6.95
C ILE A 105 -3.40 12.10 -7.62
N ARG A 106 -2.52 11.10 -7.57
CA ARG A 106 -1.21 11.13 -8.22
C ARG A 106 -1.14 10.10 -9.33
N VAL A 107 -0.34 10.41 -10.34
CA VAL A 107 -0.15 9.57 -11.52
C VAL A 107 1.33 9.39 -11.78
N PHE A 108 1.79 8.15 -11.66
CA PHE A 108 3.14 7.74 -12.00
C PHE A 108 3.12 7.01 -13.33
N CYS A 109 4.09 7.26 -14.21
CA CYS A 109 4.23 6.53 -15.45
C CYS A 109 5.48 5.65 -15.42
N ARG A 110 5.34 4.38 -15.77
CA ARG A 110 6.43 3.41 -15.84
C ARG A 110 6.56 2.83 -17.25
N ILE A 111 7.72 3.03 -17.83
CA ILE A 111 8.10 2.44 -19.11
C ILE A 111 8.69 1.06 -18.82
N ARG A 112 8.16 -0.01 -19.41
CA ARG A 112 8.71 -1.35 -19.16
C ARG A 112 10.11 -1.53 -19.76
N PRO A 113 10.95 -2.42 -19.20
CA PRO A 113 12.14 -2.93 -19.86
C PRO A 113 11.84 -3.55 -21.22
N ILE A 114 12.83 -3.52 -22.10
CA ILE A 114 12.82 -4.23 -23.39
C ILE A 114 13.11 -5.70 -23.11
N ALA A 115 12.22 -6.58 -23.56
CA ALA A 115 12.36 -8.01 -23.33
C ALA A 115 13.36 -8.61 -24.34
N ILE A 116 14.07 -9.66 -23.93
CA ILE A 116 14.92 -10.46 -24.84
C ILE A 116 13.99 -11.15 -25.84
N GLY A 117 13.93 -10.61 -27.07
CA GLY A 117 13.00 -11.02 -28.12
C GLY A 117 12.20 -9.86 -28.74
N ASP A 118 12.17 -8.69 -28.09
CA ASP A 118 11.72 -7.45 -28.74
C ASP A 118 12.74 -7.10 -29.85
N ASN A 119 12.26 -6.86 -31.07
CA ASN A 119 13.12 -6.57 -32.22
C ASN A 119 13.93 -5.27 -32.00
N PHE A 120 15.23 -5.42 -31.69
CA PHE A 120 16.17 -4.30 -31.50
C PHE A 120 16.28 -3.35 -32.70
N SER A 121 15.81 -3.77 -33.88
CA SER A 121 15.83 -3.00 -35.12
C SER A 121 14.71 -1.96 -35.26
N ARG A 122 13.72 -1.92 -34.37
CA ARG A 122 12.58 -0.97 -34.48
C ARG A 122 12.79 0.30 -33.66
N LEU A 123 12.23 1.39 -34.18
CA LEU A 123 12.24 2.71 -33.54
C LEU A 123 11.57 2.62 -32.16
N ARG A 124 12.18 3.24 -31.16
CA ARG A 124 11.62 3.38 -29.82
C ARG A 124 10.86 4.70 -29.77
N PRO A 125 9.52 4.71 -29.81
CA PRO A 125 8.77 5.94 -29.85
C PRO A 125 8.73 6.66 -28.50
N ILE A 126 9.12 6.02 -27.39
CA ILE A 126 8.99 6.59 -26.05
C ILE A 126 10.32 6.63 -25.32
N ALA A 127 10.58 7.74 -24.62
CA ALA A 127 11.72 7.89 -23.72
C ALA A 127 11.33 8.79 -22.54
N ALA A 128 11.88 8.48 -21.36
CA ALA A 128 11.88 9.42 -20.24
C ALA A 128 12.86 10.56 -20.56
N LEU A 129 12.40 11.81 -20.45
CA LEU A 129 13.27 12.98 -20.57
C LEU A 129 13.92 13.31 -19.23
N ASP A 130 13.13 13.17 -18.16
CA ASP A 130 13.50 13.41 -16.78
C ASP A 130 12.53 12.62 -15.86
N SER A 131 12.58 12.86 -14.55
CA SER A 131 11.74 12.19 -13.55
C SER A 131 10.26 12.56 -13.60
N SER A 132 9.83 13.49 -14.45
CA SER A 132 8.44 13.98 -14.55
C SER A 132 7.90 13.99 -15.99
N ASN A 133 8.77 13.94 -17.00
CA ASN A 133 8.39 14.14 -18.40
C ASN A 133 8.78 12.95 -19.28
N ILE A 134 7.86 12.60 -20.19
CA ILE A 134 8.03 11.58 -21.21
C ILE A 134 7.93 12.22 -22.59
N LEU A 135 8.86 11.90 -23.47
CA LEU A 135 8.78 12.21 -24.89
C LEU A 135 8.20 11.02 -25.66
N LEU A 136 7.16 11.29 -26.44
CA LEU A 136 6.57 10.33 -27.37
C LEU A 136 6.75 10.82 -28.82
N LYS A 137 7.60 10.15 -29.60
CA LYS A 137 7.78 10.35 -31.04
C LYS A 137 6.68 9.62 -31.80
N LEU A 138 5.82 10.39 -32.49
CA LEU A 138 4.70 9.88 -33.29
C LEU A 138 5.09 9.69 -34.77
N ALA A 139 5.99 10.53 -35.27
CA ALA A 139 6.59 10.47 -36.60
C ALA A 139 7.96 11.17 -36.56
N GLU A 140 8.73 11.15 -37.67
CA GLU A 140 10.06 11.77 -37.73
C GLU A 140 10.10 13.21 -37.24
N ASN A 141 9.10 14.02 -37.62
CA ASN A 141 8.99 15.45 -37.26
C ASN A 141 7.85 15.76 -36.28
N LYS A 142 7.24 14.74 -35.66
CA LYS A 142 6.11 14.94 -34.73
C LYS A 142 6.36 14.20 -33.44
N SER A 143 6.57 14.94 -32.37
CA SER A 143 6.65 14.43 -31.01
C SER A 143 5.62 15.10 -30.11
N LYS A 144 5.31 14.44 -28.98
CA LYS A 144 4.43 14.97 -27.95
C LYS A 144 5.05 14.67 -26.58
N THR A 145 5.06 15.66 -25.71
CA THR A 145 5.52 15.51 -24.33
C THR A 145 4.34 15.29 -23.39
N TYR A 146 4.49 14.38 -22.44
CA TYR A 146 3.54 14.13 -21.36
C TYR A 146 4.23 14.37 -20.02
N SER A 147 3.51 14.98 -19.08
CA SER A 147 4.01 15.29 -17.74
C SER A 147 3.19 14.54 -16.68
N PHE A 148 3.89 13.87 -15.76
CA PHE A 148 3.36 13.07 -14.66
C PHE A 148 4.05 13.46 -13.36
N ASP A 149 3.54 12.95 -12.23
CA ASP A 149 4.12 13.26 -10.92
C ASP A 149 5.44 12.52 -10.70
N THR A 150 5.59 11.34 -11.33
CA THR A 150 6.86 10.62 -11.42
C THR A 150 6.89 9.78 -12.70
N VAL A 151 8.06 9.70 -13.33
CA VAL A 151 8.35 8.89 -14.51
C VAL A 151 9.48 7.92 -14.18
N PHE A 152 9.20 6.64 -14.35
CA PHE A 152 10.14 5.54 -14.20
C PHE A 152 10.57 5.05 -15.59
N ASP A 153 11.87 5.11 -15.83
CA ASP A 153 12.50 4.60 -17.04
C ASP A 153 12.58 3.05 -17.03
N PRO A 154 13.01 2.42 -18.14
CA PRO A 154 13.16 0.97 -18.24
C PRO A 154 14.09 0.32 -17.21
N GLU A 155 15.05 1.05 -16.65
CA GLU A 155 16.03 0.53 -15.69
C GLU A 155 15.55 0.67 -14.24
N SER A 156 14.48 1.44 -14.02
CA SER A 156 13.90 1.68 -12.71
C SER A 156 13.42 0.39 -12.03
N SER A 157 14.01 0.11 -10.87
CA SER A 157 13.79 -1.06 -10.04
C SER A 157 12.44 -1.03 -9.30
N GLN A 158 12.01 -2.20 -8.81
CA GLN A 158 10.82 -2.29 -7.96
C GLN A 158 10.97 -1.54 -6.63
N GLY A 159 12.21 -1.41 -6.14
CA GLY A 159 12.52 -0.68 -4.91
C GLY A 159 12.32 0.82 -5.08
N GLU A 160 12.81 1.38 -6.18
CA GLU A 160 12.62 2.81 -6.51
C GLU A 160 11.15 3.14 -6.73
N VAL A 161 10.41 2.29 -7.45
CA VAL A 161 8.95 2.46 -7.59
C VAL A 161 8.26 2.45 -6.23
N PHE A 162 8.63 1.51 -5.35
CA PHE A 162 8.02 1.42 -4.03
C PHE A 162 8.35 2.61 -3.13
N ALA A 163 9.55 3.18 -3.21
CA ALA A 163 9.94 4.34 -2.41
C ALA A 163 9.00 5.55 -2.62
N GLU A 164 8.51 5.74 -3.85
CA GLU A 164 7.53 6.80 -4.16
C GLU A 164 6.10 6.45 -3.75
N VAL A 165 5.77 5.16 -3.70
CA VAL A 165 4.45 4.65 -3.26
C VAL A 165 4.34 4.61 -1.73
N GLU A 166 5.44 4.34 -1.03
CA GLU A 166 5.50 4.09 0.41
C GLU A 166 4.82 5.20 1.25
N PRO A 167 4.97 6.50 0.96
CA PRO A 167 4.24 7.55 1.71
C PRO A 167 2.72 7.38 1.72
N VAL A 168 2.11 6.92 0.60
CA VAL A 168 0.66 6.62 0.52
C VAL A 168 0.29 5.43 1.39
N ILE A 169 1.17 4.43 1.43
CA ILE A 169 0.97 3.24 2.26
C ILE A 169 1.02 3.62 3.74
N LYS A 170 1.99 4.45 4.12
CA LYS A 170 2.16 4.92 5.50
C LYS A 170 0.99 5.77 5.98
N SER A 171 0.37 6.59 5.12
CA SER A 171 -0.81 7.36 5.51
C SER A 171 -2.00 6.49 5.89
N ALA A 172 -2.06 5.24 5.43
CA ALA A 172 -3.15 4.34 5.79
C ALA A 172 -3.10 3.84 7.25
N LEU A 173 -1.90 3.68 7.81
CA LEU A 173 -1.71 3.44 9.24
C LEU A 173 -2.08 4.68 10.08
N ASP A 174 -2.09 5.86 9.45
CA ASP A 174 -2.33 7.13 10.14
C ASP A 174 -3.80 7.53 10.23
N GLY A 175 -4.70 6.84 9.53
CA GLY A 175 -6.12 7.19 9.53
C GLY A 175 -6.75 7.35 8.15
N TYR A 176 -6.00 7.25 7.06
CA TYR A 176 -6.50 7.60 5.73
C TYR A 176 -6.80 6.38 4.88
N ASN A 177 -7.82 6.47 4.02
CA ASN A 177 -7.98 5.49 2.95
C ASN A 177 -6.90 5.69 1.89
N ALA A 178 -6.46 4.58 1.29
CA ALA A 178 -5.47 4.58 0.24
C ALA A 178 -5.89 3.67 -0.90
N CYS A 179 -5.63 4.09 -2.13
CA CYS A 179 -5.90 3.28 -3.32
C CYS A 179 -4.72 3.36 -4.28
N ILE A 180 -4.16 2.20 -4.64
CA ILE A 180 -3.06 2.08 -5.58
C ILE A 180 -3.53 1.16 -6.70
N PHE A 181 -3.60 1.68 -7.92
CA PHE A 181 -4.04 0.90 -9.06
C PHE A 181 -3.10 0.99 -10.26
N ALA A 182 -2.87 -0.15 -10.89
CA ALA A 182 -2.07 -0.28 -12.10
C ALA A 182 -2.97 -0.29 -13.35
N TYR A 183 -2.59 0.49 -14.37
CA TYR A 183 -3.36 0.67 -15.60
C TYR A 183 -2.46 0.68 -16.84
N GLY A 184 -2.94 0.09 -17.93
CA GLY A 184 -2.23 0.01 -19.20
C GLY A 184 -2.59 -1.25 -19.98
N GLN A 185 -2.08 -1.38 -21.19
CA GLN A 185 -2.37 -2.56 -22.02
C GLN A 185 -1.77 -3.84 -21.42
N THR A 186 -2.24 -5.00 -21.87
CA THR A 186 -1.63 -6.29 -21.55
C THR A 186 -0.16 -6.33 -21.93
N GLY A 187 0.67 -6.90 -21.05
CA GLY A 187 2.12 -7.05 -21.30
C GLY A 187 2.98 -5.84 -20.96
N THR A 188 2.41 -4.69 -20.53
CA THR A 188 3.22 -3.51 -20.13
C THR A 188 3.81 -3.56 -18.72
N GLY A 189 3.56 -4.63 -17.96
CA GLY A 189 4.17 -4.81 -16.63
C GLY A 189 3.30 -4.36 -15.44
N LYS A 190 1.98 -4.28 -15.60
CA LYS A 190 1.03 -4.04 -14.48
C LYS A 190 1.20 -5.05 -13.35
N SER A 191 0.97 -6.33 -13.63
CA SER A 191 1.11 -7.41 -12.64
C SER A 191 2.56 -7.53 -12.14
N PHE A 192 3.57 -7.29 -13.00
CA PHE A 192 4.96 -7.21 -12.53
C PHE A 192 5.14 -6.08 -11.51
N THR A 193 4.55 -4.92 -11.70
CA THR A 193 4.67 -3.81 -10.73
C THR A 193 3.91 -4.12 -9.44
N MET A 194 2.69 -4.68 -9.53
CA MET A 194 1.86 -4.96 -8.36
C MET A 194 2.38 -6.16 -7.55
N GLU A 195 2.63 -7.30 -8.21
CA GLU A 195 3.07 -8.55 -7.57
C GLU A 195 4.59 -8.70 -7.55
N GLY A 196 5.22 -8.43 -8.69
CA GLY A 196 6.66 -8.66 -8.90
C GLY A 196 7.01 -10.12 -9.11
N THR A 197 8.24 -10.46 -8.79
CA THR A 197 8.76 -11.83 -8.80
C THR A 197 9.26 -12.20 -7.41
N SER A 198 9.59 -13.48 -7.17
CA SER A 198 10.14 -13.91 -5.90
C SER A 198 11.47 -13.21 -5.54
N HIS A 199 12.26 -12.82 -6.54
CA HIS A 199 13.54 -12.11 -6.34
C HIS A 199 13.38 -10.59 -6.35
N SER A 200 12.32 -10.07 -6.99
CA SER A 200 12.06 -8.64 -7.10
C SER A 200 10.57 -8.38 -6.79
N PRO A 201 10.18 -8.40 -5.49
CA PRO A 201 8.79 -8.23 -5.09
C PRO A 201 8.25 -6.87 -5.53
N GLY A 202 6.98 -6.83 -5.90
CA GLY A 202 6.27 -5.64 -6.35
C GLY A 202 5.69 -4.81 -5.21
N VAL A 203 4.79 -3.90 -5.55
CA VAL A 203 4.16 -2.95 -4.62
C VAL A 203 3.36 -3.66 -3.53
N VAL A 204 2.55 -4.66 -3.86
CA VAL A 204 1.67 -5.36 -2.91
C VAL A 204 2.46 -6.05 -1.79
N PRO A 205 3.42 -6.96 -2.07
CA PRO A 205 4.20 -7.59 -1.00
C PRO A 205 5.02 -6.59 -0.20
N ARG A 206 5.66 -5.60 -0.84
CA ARG A 206 6.44 -4.57 -0.13
C ARG A 206 5.57 -3.70 0.77
N ALA A 207 4.37 -3.33 0.31
CA ALA A 207 3.43 -2.54 1.09
C ALA A 207 2.95 -3.29 2.32
N MET A 208 2.56 -4.57 2.17
CA MET A 208 2.18 -5.39 3.31
C MET A 208 3.34 -5.49 4.32
N GLU A 209 4.56 -5.80 3.85
CA GLU A 209 5.74 -5.88 4.73
C GLU A 209 5.99 -4.56 5.48
N ALA A 210 5.96 -3.43 4.78
CA ALA A 210 6.15 -2.11 5.38
C ALA A 210 5.09 -1.78 6.42
N ILE A 211 3.81 -2.10 6.16
CA ILE A 211 2.71 -1.87 7.10
C ILE A 211 2.88 -2.70 8.37
N PHE A 212 3.13 -4.00 8.24
CA PHE A 212 3.30 -4.87 9.40
C PHE A 212 4.54 -4.47 10.21
N LYS A 213 5.64 -4.12 9.54
CA LYS A 213 6.84 -3.63 10.21
C LYS A 213 6.56 -2.33 10.99
N GLN A 214 5.95 -1.35 10.35
CA GLN A 214 5.63 -0.08 11.00
C GLN A 214 4.60 -0.24 12.12
N ALA A 215 3.67 -1.18 12.01
CA ALA A 215 2.72 -1.50 13.07
C ALA A 215 3.42 -2.08 14.31
N VAL A 216 4.41 -2.97 14.11
CA VAL A 216 5.23 -3.52 15.20
C VAL A 216 6.11 -2.44 15.85
N ASP A 217 6.66 -1.54 15.04
CA ASP A 217 7.49 -0.42 15.51
C ASP A 217 6.66 0.69 16.19
N SER A 218 5.33 0.60 16.14
CA SER A 218 4.43 1.55 16.79
C SER A 218 4.10 1.13 18.22
N ASN A 219 3.78 2.11 19.07
CA ASN A 219 3.19 1.85 20.39
C ASN A 219 1.66 1.60 20.31
N HIS A 220 1.15 1.22 19.13
CA HIS A 220 -0.28 1.07 18.90
C HIS A 220 -0.70 -0.37 18.62
N ALA A 221 -1.86 -0.75 19.14
CA ALA A 221 -2.47 -2.04 18.84
C ALA A 221 -3.32 -1.93 17.55
N PHE A 222 -3.00 -2.75 16.55
CA PHE A 222 -3.72 -2.80 15.28
C PHE A 222 -4.43 -4.15 15.05
N LEU A 223 -5.60 -4.09 14.43
CA LEU A 223 -6.28 -5.24 13.82
C LEU A 223 -6.20 -5.13 12.30
N PHE A 224 -5.65 -6.15 11.66
CA PHE A 224 -5.60 -6.25 10.21
C PHE A 224 -6.57 -7.31 9.70
N SER A 225 -7.26 -7.01 8.60
CA SER A 225 -8.07 -7.98 7.86
C SER A 225 -7.76 -7.91 6.38
N PHE A 226 -7.65 -9.09 5.74
CA PHE A 226 -7.32 -9.26 4.33
C PHE A 226 -8.53 -9.78 3.56
N SER A 227 -8.84 -9.15 2.43
CA SER A 227 -9.83 -9.61 1.45
C SER A 227 -9.24 -9.56 0.04
N MET A 228 -9.70 -10.43 -0.85
CA MET A 228 -9.28 -10.43 -2.24
C MET A 228 -10.48 -10.69 -3.16
N LEU A 229 -10.67 -9.80 -4.12
CA LEU A 229 -11.83 -9.71 -4.99
C LEU A 229 -11.40 -9.73 -6.45
N GLU A 230 -12.17 -10.40 -7.29
CA GLU A 230 -12.06 -10.37 -8.73
C GLU A 230 -13.33 -9.77 -9.34
N ILE A 231 -13.17 -8.90 -10.34
CA ILE A 231 -14.26 -8.47 -11.22
C ILE A 231 -14.04 -9.15 -12.58
N TYR A 232 -14.84 -10.16 -12.88
CA TYR A 232 -14.75 -10.95 -14.10
C TYR A 232 -16.11 -10.98 -14.82
N LEU A 233 -16.12 -10.62 -16.10
CA LEU A 233 -17.35 -10.47 -16.90
C LEU A 233 -18.41 -9.57 -16.24
N GLY A 234 -17.97 -8.52 -15.54
CA GLY A 234 -18.85 -7.57 -14.83
C GLY A 234 -19.40 -8.07 -13.49
N ASN A 235 -19.11 -9.31 -13.10
CA ASN A 235 -19.55 -9.90 -11.84
C ASN A 235 -18.44 -9.88 -10.79
N LEU A 236 -18.84 -9.76 -9.53
CA LEU A 236 -17.96 -9.82 -8.37
C LEU A 236 -17.73 -11.28 -7.96
N LYS A 237 -16.48 -11.63 -7.66
CA LYS A 237 -16.10 -12.96 -7.19
C LYS A 237 -15.08 -12.85 -6.07
N ASP A 238 -15.34 -13.55 -4.97
CA ASP A 238 -14.39 -13.66 -3.86
C ASP A 238 -13.27 -14.64 -4.24
N LEU A 239 -12.01 -14.20 -4.12
CA LEU A 239 -10.82 -15.00 -4.43
C LEU A 239 -10.26 -15.75 -3.21
N LEU A 240 -10.90 -15.67 -2.05
CA LEU A 240 -10.57 -16.44 -0.85
C LEU A 240 -11.60 -17.55 -0.57
N VAL A 241 -12.74 -17.52 -1.26
CA VAL A 241 -13.74 -18.59 -1.23
C VAL A 241 -13.49 -19.59 -2.36
N PRO A 242 -13.28 -20.89 -2.04
CA PRO A 242 -13.17 -21.94 -3.05
C PRO A 242 -14.39 -21.95 -3.95
N GLN A 243 -14.15 -22.06 -5.25
CA GLN A 243 -15.24 -22.19 -6.22
C GLN A 243 -15.72 -23.65 -6.25
N PRO A 244 -17.02 -23.87 -6.44
CA PRO A 244 -17.62 -25.18 -6.53
C PRO A 244 -16.97 -25.97 -7.68
N SER A 245 -16.42 -27.13 -7.34
CA SER A 245 -15.76 -28.03 -8.28
C SER A 245 -16.70 -29.12 -8.80
N LYS A 246 -17.72 -29.45 -8.01
CA LYS A 246 -18.77 -30.43 -8.30
C LYS A 246 -20.13 -29.76 -8.21
N ALA A 247 -21.12 -30.31 -8.92
CA ALA A 247 -22.49 -29.78 -8.94
C ALA A 247 -23.17 -29.75 -7.56
N MET A 248 -22.72 -30.56 -6.60
CA MET A 248 -23.24 -30.60 -5.23
C MET A 248 -22.49 -29.69 -4.25
N ASP A 249 -21.40 -29.05 -4.69
CA ASP A 249 -20.67 -28.12 -3.82
C ASP A 249 -21.55 -26.87 -3.59
N PRO A 250 -21.63 -26.35 -2.35
CA PRO A 250 -22.43 -25.16 -2.05
C PRO A 250 -21.92 -23.96 -2.87
N MET A 251 -22.85 -23.20 -3.43
CA MET A 251 -22.51 -21.97 -4.15
C MET A 251 -21.94 -20.92 -3.18
N PRO A 252 -20.90 -20.18 -3.60
CA PRO A 252 -20.44 -19.01 -2.87
C PRO A 252 -21.58 -17.98 -2.74
N PRO A 253 -21.63 -17.22 -1.63
CA PRO A 253 -22.63 -16.17 -1.46
C PRO A 253 -22.48 -15.10 -2.54
N CYS A 254 -23.60 -14.50 -2.93
CA CYS A 254 -23.60 -13.38 -3.86
C CYS A 254 -23.03 -12.12 -3.19
N LEU A 255 -22.08 -11.46 -3.85
CA LEU A 255 -21.46 -10.23 -3.36
C LEU A 255 -22.28 -9.02 -3.80
N SER A 256 -22.62 -8.12 -2.87
CA SER A 256 -23.32 -6.86 -3.15
C SER A 256 -22.52 -5.66 -2.64
N ILE A 257 -22.45 -4.61 -3.46
CA ILE A 257 -21.77 -3.36 -3.08
C ILE A 257 -22.79 -2.47 -2.38
N GLN A 258 -22.48 -2.09 -1.15
CA GLN A 258 -23.22 -1.13 -0.36
C GLN A 258 -22.45 0.18 -0.30
N THR A 259 -23.19 1.29 -0.24
CA THR A 259 -22.61 2.60 0.04
C THR A 259 -23.28 3.18 1.27
N ASP A 260 -22.49 3.56 2.26
CA ASP A 260 -23.00 4.22 3.45
C ASP A 260 -23.39 5.70 3.16
N PRO A 261 -24.13 6.37 4.05
CA PRO A 261 -24.49 7.77 3.88
C PRO A 261 -23.30 8.75 3.87
N LYS A 262 -22.14 8.35 4.42
CA LYS A 262 -20.90 9.13 4.42
C LYS A 262 -20.09 8.94 3.12
N GLY A 263 -20.55 8.06 2.22
CA GLY A 263 -19.89 7.77 0.95
C GLY A 263 -18.92 6.60 0.96
N GLY A 264 -18.72 5.94 2.11
CA GLY A 264 -17.88 4.75 2.25
C GLY A 264 -18.47 3.55 1.51
N VAL A 265 -17.60 2.71 0.95
CA VAL A 265 -18.00 1.52 0.19
C VAL A 265 -17.71 0.24 0.98
N GLU A 266 -18.72 -0.60 1.15
CA GLU A 266 -18.58 -1.96 1.68
C GLU A 266 -19.10 -2.99 0.68
N ILE A 267 -18.57 -4.20 0.78
CA ILE A 267 -18.98 -5.32 -0.07
C ILE A 267 -19.50 -6.41 0.84
N ASP A 268 -20.82 -6.58 0.88
CA ASP A 268 -21.45 -7.63 1.66
C ASP A 268 -21.00 -9.00 1.16
N ASN A 269 -20.85 -9.93 2.10
CA ASN A 269 -20.40 -11.30 1.87
C ASN A 269 -18.96 -11.45 1.35
N LEU A 270 -18.20 -10.35 1.19
CA LEU A 270 -16.77 -10.44 0.91
C LEU A 270 -16.03 -10.90 2.17
N VAL A 271 -15.31 -12.01 2.06
CA VAL A 271 -14.57 -12.59 3.17
C VAL A 271 -13.46 -11.64 3.62
N ALA A 272 -13.42 -11.36 4.92
CA ALA A 272 -12.36 -10.60 5.58
C ALA A 272 -11.66 -11.50 6.60
N ILE A 273 -10.48 -12.01 6.24
CA ILE A 273 -9.71 -12.91 7.11
C ILE A 273 -8.77 -12.07 7.96
N ARG A 274 -8.85 -12.24 9.29
CA ARG A 274 -7.92 -11.57 10.21
C ARG A 274 -6.50 -12.08 9.98
N VAL A 275 -5.55 -11.16 9.86
CA VAL A 275 -4.13 -11.46 9.65
C VAL A 275 -3.31 -10.81 10.76
N THR A 276 -2.35 -11.55 11.29
CA THR A 276 -1.51 -11.14 12.43
C THR A 276 -0.12 -10.69 12.00
N ASP A 277 0.34 -11.17 10.84
CA ASP A 277 1.68 -10.95 10.35
C ASP A 277 1.72 -10.97 8.81
N PHE A 278 2.83 -10.44 8.29
CA PHE A 278 3.12 -10.38 6.86
C PHE A 278 3.06 -11.74 6.17
N ASN A 279 3.58 -12.81 6.80
CA ASN A 279 3.63 -14.13 6.17
C ASN A 279 2.22 -14.71 5.99
N HIS A 280 1.32 -14.48 6.94
CA HIS A 280 -0.08 -14.89 6.82
C HIS A 280 -0.78 -14.15 5.68
N ALA A 281 -0.65 -12.83 5.62
CA ALA A 281 -1.23 -12.04 4.52
C ALA A 281 -0.68 -12.47 3.15
N LEU A 282 0.64 -12.71 3.05
CA LEU A 282 1.27 -13.18 1.81
C LEU A 282 0.79 -14.58 1.39
N ARG A 283 0.52 -15.49 2.34
CA ARG A 283 -0.09 -16.80 2.04
C ARG A 283 -1.48 -16.66 1.46
N LEU A 284 -2.33 -15.79 2.03
CA LEU A 284 -3.68 -15.53 1.51
C LEU A 284 -3.65 -14.89 0.13
N TYR A 285 -2.75 -13.94 -0.08
CA TYR A 285 -2.51 -13.34 -1.39
C TYR A 285 -2.16 -14.41 -2.45
N ARG A 286 -1.18 -15.28 -2.15
CA ARG A 286 -0.80 -16.39 -3.05
C ARG A 286 -1.93 -17.38 -3.28
N LEU A 287 -2.75 -17.64 -2.28
CA LEU A 287 -3.95 -18.49 -2.42
C LEU A 287 -4.94 -17.87 -3.41
N GLY A 288 -5.24 -16.59 -3.27
CA GLY A 288 -6.15 -15.89 -4.19
C GLY A 288 -5.60 -15.81 -5.62
N CYS A 289 -4.29 -15.62 -5.80
CA CYS A 289 -3.66 -15.71 -7.13
C CYS A 289 -3.86 -17.09 -7.78
N ARG A 290 -3.83 -18.19 -7.00
CA ARG A 290 -4.10 -19.54 -7.52
C ARG A 290 -5.56 -19.74 -7.90
N PHE A 291 -6.51 -19.24 -7.11
CA PHE A 291 -7.95 -19.31 -7.43
C PHE A 291 -8.33 -18.43 -8.63
N ARG A 292 -7.63 -17.31 -8.81
CA ARG A 292 -7.70 -16.52 -10.04
C ARG A 292 -7.20 -17.32 -11.26
N SER A 293 -6.14 -18.11 -11.11
CA SER A 293 -5.51 -18.86 -12.19
C SER A 293 -6.25 -20.14 -12.60
N THR A 294 -6.88 -20.84 -11.66
CA THR A 294 -7.50 -22.18 -11.86
C THR A 294 -8.88 -22.13 -12.54
N ALA A 295 -9.51 -20.96 -12.65
CA ALA A 295 -10.81 -20.79 -13.31
C ALA A 295 -10.75 -20.86 -14.85
N SER A 296 -9.56 -21.03 -15.46
CA SER A 296 -9.37 -21.07 -16.90
C SER A 296 -8.60 -22.30 -17.39
N THR A 297 -9.19 -23.02 -18.33
CA THR A 297 -8.54 -24.08 -19.11
C THR A 297 -7.40 -23.50 -19.96
N ASN A 298 -6.18 -24.02 -19.77
CA ASN A 298 -4.99 -23.91 -20.65
C ASN A 298 -4.81 -22.57 -21.41
N SER A 299 -4.27 -21.54 -20.76
CA SER A 299 -3.37 -20.49 -21.33
C SER A 299 -3.09 -19.39 -20.29
N ASN A 300 -1.84 -19.23 -19.88
CA ASN A 300 -1.28 -18.43 -18.76
C ASN A 300 -1.43 -16.88 -18.82
N MET A 301 -2.48 -16.31 -19.42
CA MET A 301 -2.65 -14.85 -19.51
C MET A 301 -4.04 -14.42 -19.00
N THR A 302 -4.41 -14.86 -17.79
CA THR A 302 -5.68 -14.51 -17.14
C THR A 302 -5.61 -13.16 -16.42
N SER A 303 -4.43 -12.68 -15.99
CA SER A 303 -4.32 -11.44 -15.22
C SER A 303 -4.75 -10.19 -15.98
N SER A 304 -4.72 -10.25 -17.32
CA SER A 304 -5.21 -9.18 -18.17
C SER A 304 -6.73 -9.18 -18.40
N ARG A 305 -7.42 -10.24 -17.99
CA ARG A 305 -8.83 -10.48 -18.39
C ARG A 305 -9.86 -10.31 -17.29
N SER A 306 -9.40 -9.87 -16.12
CA SER A 306 -10.23 -9.50 -14.97
C SER A 306 -9.54 -8.38 -14.21
N HIS A 307 -10.29 -7.62 -13.43
CA HIS A 307 -9.71 -6.71 -12.44
C HIS A 307 -9.49 -7.48 -11.15
N CYS A 308 -8.30 -7.39 -10.58
CA CYS A 308 -7.98 -7.98 -9.29
C CYS A 308 -7.84 -6.87 -8.25
N LEU A 309 -8.62 -6.94 -7.18
CA LEU A 309 -8.65 -5.97 -6.10
C LEU A 309 -8.28 -6.67 -4.80
N ILE A 310 -7.31 -6.12 -4.08
CA ILE A 310 -6.84 -6.64 -2.79
C ILE A 310 -7.13 -5.55 -1.77
N ARG A 311 -7.83 -5.91 -0.70
CA ARG A 311 -8.15 -5.00 0.40
C ARG A 311 -7.39 -5.41 1.64
N LEU A 312 -6.63 -4.48 2.19
CA LEU A 312 -6.13 -4.56 3.55
C LEU A 312 -6.88 -3.54 4.41
N SER A 313 -7.66 -4.03 5.36
CA SER A 313 -8.39 -3.19 6.33
C SER A 313 -7.57 -3.08 7.62
N ILE A 314 -7.47 -1.87 8.15
CA ILE A 314 -6.65 -1.52 9.32
C ILE A 314 -7.53 -0.82 10.34
N THR A 315 -7.60 -1.36 11.55
CA THR A 315 -8.28 -0.73 12.68
C THR A 315 -7.29 -0.54 13.82
N CYS A 316 -7.11 0.69 14.30
CA CYS A 316 -6.28 0.99 15.48
C CYS A 316 -7.16 0.97 16.75
N PHE A 317 -6.75 0.22 17.78
CA PHE A 317 -7.52 0.07 19.02
C PHE A 317 -7.37 1.25 19.99
N ASP A 318 -6.25 1.97 19.91
CA ASP A 318 -5.92 3.12 20.80
C ASP A 318 -6.58 4.43 20.35
N ALA A 319 -7.28 4.42 19.21
CA ALA A 319 -8.16 5.51 18.87
C ALA A 319 -9.34 5.52 19.86
N PRO A 320 -9.72 6.70 20.43
CA PRO A 320 -10.91 6.79 21.26
C PRO A 320 -12.10 6.18 20.53
N GLU A 321 -12.99 5.47 21.23
CA GLU A 321 -13.99 4.56 20.65
C GLU A 321 -14.89 5.19 19.56
N ARG A 322 -15.12 6.52 19.64
CA ARG A 322 -15.83 7.32 18.61
C ARG A 322 -15.05 7.58 17.31
N ARG A 323 -13.76 7.25 17.26
CA ARG A 323 -12.82 7.43 16.13
C ARG A 323 -12.15 6.11 15.71
N ARG A 324 -12.67 4.96 16.13
CA ARG A 324 -12.26 3.64 15.59
C ARG A 324 -12.76 3.47 14.15
N GLU A 325 -12.30 4.32 13.27
CA GLU A 325 -12.56 4.22 11.84
C GLU A 325 -11.62 3.15 11.26
N THR A 326 -12.18 2.26 10.46
CA THR A 326 -11.41 1.21 9.79
C THR A 326 -10.99 1.74 8.44
N ASN A 327 -9.69 1.96 8.28
CA ASN A 327 -9.13 2.46 7.03
C ASN A 327 -8.90 1.29 6.09
N LYS A 328 -8.95 1.57 4.79
CA LYS A 328 -8.81 0.56 3.75
C LYS A 328 -7.69 0.95 2.80
N ILE A 329 -6.86 -0.03 2.49
CA ILE A 329 -5.93 0.06 1.36
C ILE A 329 -6.43 -0.86 0.27
N TRP A 330 -6.71 -0.29 -0.89
CA TRP A 330 -6.97 -1.04 -2.11
C TRP A 330 -5.71 -1.13 -2.97
N PHE A 331 -5.29 -2.34 -3.30
CA PHE A 331 -4.33 -2.59 -4.37
C PHE A 331 -5.04 -3.22 -5.55
N ILE A 332 -4.98 -2.57 -6.71
CA ILE A 332 -5.79 -2.96 -7.86
C ILE A 332 -4.91 -3.20 -9.08
N ASP A 333 -4.98 -4.40 -9.64
CA ASP A 333 -4.40 -4.75 -10.95
C ASP A 333 -5.55 -4.78 -11.96
N LEU A 334 -5.66 -3.71 -12.77
CA LEU A 334 -6.72 -3.60 -13.75
C LEU A 334 -6.47 -4.53 -14.94
N GLY A 335 -7.55 -4.94 -15.60
CA GLY A 335 -7.49 -5.61 -16.90
C GLY A 335 -6.76 -4.78 -17.96
N GLY A 336 -6.37 -5.44 -19.05
CA GLY A 336 -5.73 -4.78 -20.18
C GLY A 336 -6.61 -3.70 -20.80
N SER A 337 -6.06 -2.50 -21.02
CA SER A 337 -6.77 -1.39 -21.63
C SER A 337 -6.82 -1.43 -23.16
N GLU A 338 -6.26 -2.46 -23.79
CA GLU A 338 -6.21 -2.57 -25.24
C GLU A 338 -7.58 -2.68 -25.89
N ARG A 339 -7.70 -2.10 -27.09
CA ARG A 339 -8.93 -2.22 -27.87
C ARG A 339 -9.14 -3.65 -28.37
N ILE A 340 -10.39 -4.11 -28.27
CA ILE A 340 -10.83 -5.45 -28.72
C ILE A 340 -10.41 -5.73 -30.17
N LEU A 341 -10.48 -4.73 -31.06
CA LEU A 341 -10.07 -4.84 -32.47
C LEU A 341 -8.61 -5.28 -32.64
N LYS A 342 -7.71 -4.92 -31.70
CA LYS A 342 -6.30 -5.34 -31.71
C LYS A 342 -6.15 -6.83 -31.36
N THR A 343 -7.04 -7.37 -30.54
CA THR A 343 -6.92 -8.73 -30.00
C THR A 343 -7.33 -9.83 -30.97
N LYS A 344 -8.13 -9.52 -32.00
CA LYS A 344 -8.73 -10.50 -32.95
C LYS A 344 -9.37 -11.72 -32.25
N ALA A 345 -9.88 -11.52 -31.04
CA ALA A 345 -10.43 -12.58 -30.19
C ALA A 345 -11.88 -12.92 -30.55
N TRP A 346 -12.29 -14.16 -30.29
CA TRP A 346 -13.63 -14.70 -30.59
C TRP A 346 -14.21 -15.47 -29.38
N GLY A 347 -15.53 -15.67 -29.38
CA GLY A 347 -16.24 -16.39 -28.32
C GLY A 347 -16.04 -15.77 -26.93
N ARG A 348 -15.84 -16.61 -25.91
CA ARG A 348 -15.68 -16.17 -24.51
C ARG A 348 -14.59 -15.10 -24.32
N ARG A 349 -13.49 -15.16 -25.09
CA ARG A 349 -12.40 -14.18 -25.02
C ARG A 349 -12.83 -12.79 -25.51
N LEU A 350 -13.74 -12.74 -26.49
CA LEU A 350 -14.33 -11.49 -26.96
C LEU A 350 -15.21 -10.87 -25.88
N ASP A 351 -16.01 -11.69 -25.18
CA ASP A 351 -16.89 -11.22 -24.11
C ASP A 351 -16.10 -10.74 -22.89
N GLU A 352 -14.99 -11.41 -22.55
CA GLU A 352 -14.00 -10.93 -21.57
C GLU A 352 -13.50 -9.53 -21.94
N GLY A 353 -13.04 -9.35 -23.18
CA GLY A 353 -12.55 -8.05 -23.66
C GLY A 353 -13.64 -6.96 -23.64
N LYS A 354 -14.88 -7.28 -24.01
CA LYS A 354 -16.02 -6.36 -23.93
C LYS A 354 -16.30 -5.91 -22.49
N ALA A 355 -16.32 -6.86 -21.54
CA ALA A 355 -16.60 -6.55 -20.15
C ALA A 355 -15.51 -5.65 -19.51
N ILE A 356 -14.24 -5.92 -19.81
CA ILE A 356 -13.11 -5.10 -19.34
C ILE A 356 -13.23 -3.70 -19.91
N ASN A 357 -13.41 -3.56 -21.22
CA ASN A 357 -13.51 -2.25 -21.85
C ASN A 357 -14.72 -1.46 -21.35
N LEU A 358 -15.86 -2.11 -21.11
CA LEU A 358 -17.02 -1.46 -20.49
C LEU A 358 -16.65 -0.85 -19.13
N SER A 359 -15.99 -1.61 -18.25
CA SER A 359 -15.60 -1.11 -16.93
C SER A 359 -14.52 -0.01 -16.97
N LEU A 360 -13.56 -0.09 -17.89
CA LEU A 360 -12.53 0.94 -18.07
C LEU A 360 -13.08 2.21 -18.74
N SER A 361 -14.04 2.07 -19.66
CA SER A 361 -14.79 3.20 -20.22
C SER A 361 -15.60 3.90 -19.14
N ALA A 362 -16.35 3.16 -18.31
CA ALA A 362 -17.07 3.73 -17.18
C ALA A 362 -16.14 4.45 -16.19
N LEU A 363 -14.94 3.91 -15.93
CA LEU A 363 -13.92 4.59 -15.14
C LEU A 363 -13.48 5.90 -15.81
N GLY A 364 -13.29 5.90 -17.13
CA GLY A 364 -13.02 7.11 -17.91
C GLY A 364 -14.12 8.17 -17.80
N ASP A 365 -15.39 7.76 -17.82
CA ASP A 365 -16.54 8.65 -17.66
C ASP A 365 -16.58 9.28 -16.25
N VAL A 366 -16.28 8.48 -15.22
CA VAL A 366 -16.14 8.94 -13.83
C VAL A 366 -15.02 9.97 -13.72
N ILE A 367 -13.83 9.68 -14.24
CA ILE A 367 -12.68 10.61 -14.26
C ILE A 367 -13.05 11.91 -14.99
N HIS A 368 -13.73 11.81 -16.12
CA HIS A 368 -14.17 12.98 -16.88
C HIS A 368 -15.17 13.83 -16.09
N ALA A 369 -16.16 13.21 -15.47
CA ALA A 369 -17.15 13.89 -14.63
C ALA A 369 -16.50 14.58 -13.42
N LEU A 370 -15.54 13.92 -12.76
CA LEU A 370 -14.76 14.49 -11.66
C LEU A 370 -13.91 15.68 -12.10
N GLN A 371 -13.22 15.56 -13.24
CA GLN A 371 -12.43 16.65 -13.82
C GLN A 371 -13.28 17.88 -14.14
N LYS A 372 -14.51 17.67 -14.64
CA LYS A 372 -15.47 18.72 -14.95
C LYS A 372 -16.23 19.25 -13.72
N LYS A 373 -16.02 18.66 -12.54
CA LYS A 373 -16.78 18.94 -11.31
C LYS A 373 -18.30 18.84 -11.54
N ASN A 374 -18.72 17.86 -12.32
CA ASN A 374 -20.14 17.59 -12.55
C ASN A 374 -20.83 17.22 -11.23
N PHE A 375 -22.07 17.70 -11.04
CA PHE A 375 -22.87 17.37 -9.86
C PHE A 375 -23.11 15.86 -9.72
N HIS A 376 -23.40 15.18 -10.83
CA HIS A 376 -23.59 13.74 -10.86
C HIS A 376 -22.39 13.03 -11.48
N VAL A 377 -21.77 12.13 -10.71
CA VAL A 377 -20.67 11.27 -11.17
C VAL A 377 -21.21 9.83 -11.34
N PRO A 378 -21.07 9.22 -12.53
CA PRO A 378 -21.75 7.97 -12.87
C PRO A 378 -21.05 6.72 -12.32
N TYR A 379 -20.75 6.67 -11.03
CA TYR A 379 -20.07 5.54 -10.38
C TYR A 379 -20.82 4.20 -10.56
N ARG A 380 -22.14 4.24 -10.74
CA ARG A 380 -22.98 3.05 -10.90
C ARG A 380 -22.80 2.32 -12.24
N ASN A 381 -22.18 2.94 -13.24
CA ASN A 381 -22.06 2.38 -14.59
C ASN A 381 -21.22 1.09 -14.66
N SER A 382 -20.38 0.81 -13.65
CA SER A 382 -19.68 -0.48 -13.54
C SER A 382 -19.46 -0.86 -12.08
N LYS A 383 -19.26 -2.15 -11.81
CA LYS A 383 -18.88 -2.62 -10.47
C LYS A 383 -17.51 -2.08 -10.03
N LEU A 384 -16.57 -1.94 -10.96
CA LEU A 384 -15.26 -1.35 -10.69
C LEU A 384 -15.39 0.08 -10.15
N THR A 385 -16.16 0.92 -10.83
CA THR A 385 -16.38 2.31 -10.42
C THR A 385 -17.22 2.43 -9.15
N GLN A 386 -18.12 1.47 -8.88
CA GLN A 386 -18.82 1.39 -7.59
C GLN A 386 -17.86 1.10 -6.44
N VAL A 387 -16.92 0.15 -6.63
CA VAL A 387 -15.89 -0.15 -5.61
C VAL A 387 -14.93 1.02 -5.41
N LEU A 388 -14.54 1.71 -6.48
CA LEU A 388 -13.61 2.85 -6.45
C LEU A 388 -14.24 4.16 -5.96
N LYS A 389 -15.54 4.19 -5.64
CA LYS A 389 -16.25 5.44 -5.33
C LYS A 389 -15.65 6.19 -4.14
N ASP A 390 -15.30 5.49 -3.07
CA ASP A 390 -14.68 6.07 -1.88
C ASP A 390 -13.18 6.34 -2.05
N SER A 391 -12.55 5.76 -3.08
CA SER A 391 -11.13 5.96 -3.41
C SER A 391 -10.91 7.18 -4.30
N LEU A 392 -11.81 7.43 -5.24
CA LEU A 392 -11.73 8.55 -6.21
C LEU A 392 -12.45 9.82 -5.73
N GLY A 393 -12.85 9.87 -4.46
CA GLY A 393 -13.47 11.01 -3.82
C GLY A 393 -13.00 11.18 -2.38
N GLY A 394 -13.40 12.29 -1.76
CA GLY A 394 -13.07 12.60 -0.36
C GLY A 394 -11.57 12.83 -0.12
N ASP A 395 -11.14 12.40 1.05
CA ASP A 395 -9.81 12.51 1.66
C ASP A 395 -8.92 11.28 1.40
N SER A 396 -9.39 10.33 0.58
CA SER A 396 -8.61 9.15 0.16
C SER A 396 -7.39 9.54 -0.67
N LYS A 397 -6.25 8.89 -0.37
CA LYS A 397 -4.99 9.07 -1.10
C LYS A 397 -4.91 8.05 -2.24
N THR A 398 -5.00 8.53 -3.47
CA THR A 398 -5.07 7.67 -4.65
C THR A 398 -3.84 7.83 -5.54
N LEU A 399 -3.25 6.69 -5.91
CA LEU A 399 -2.10 6.59 -6.80
C LEU A 399 -2.42 5.70 -7.99
N MET A 400 -2.28 6.27 -9.19
CA MET A 400 -2.37 5.53 -10.45
C MET A 400 -0.97 5.26 -10.99
N LEU A 401 -0.62 3.98 -11.14
CA LEU A 401 0.58 3.53 -11.85
C LEU A 401 0.21 3.21 -13.29
N VAL A 402 0.74 3.97 -14.24
CA VAL A 402 0.47 3.87 -15.67
C VAL A 402 1.61 3.11 -16.34
N HIS A 403 1.29 2.05 -17.08
CA HIS A 403 2.28 1.17 -17.71
C HIS A 403 2.23 1.26 -19.22
N VAL A 404 3.36 1.61 -19.83
CA VAL A 404 3.50 1.80 -21.28
C VAL A 404 4.61 0.92 -21.86
N SER A 405 4.43 0.54 -23.12
CA SER A 405 5.40 -0.27 -23.88
C SER A 405 6.30 0.65 -24.70
N PRO A 406 7.63 0.40 -24.74
CA PRO A 406 8.54 1.10 -25.63
C PRO A 406 8.52 0.61 -27.08
N ASN A 407 7.59 -0.30 -27.42
CA ASN A 407 7.51 -0.86 -28.76
C ASN A 407 6.65 0.00 -29.69
N GLU A 408 7.09 0.16 -30.94
CA GLU A 408 6.34 0.87 -31.99
C GLU A 408 4.96 0.24 -32.29
N GLU A 409 4.84 -1.09 -32.23
CA GLU A 409 3.57 -1.81 -32.43
C GLU A 409 2.49 -1.43 -31.41
N ASP A 410 2.93 -0.94 -30.25
CA ASP A 410 2.07 -0.53 -29.15
C ASP A 410 1.79 0.98 -29.13
N LEU A 411 2.37 1.75 -30.06
CA LEU A 411 2.30 3.22 -30.08
C LEU A 411 0.86 3.74 -29.93
N CYS A 412 -0.09 3.12 -30.62
CA CYS A 412 -1.49 3.55 -30.56
C CYS A 412 -2.10 3.37 -29.15
N GLU A 413 -1.79 2.27 -28.48
CA GLU A 413 -2.27 1.98 -27.13
C GLU A 413 -1.49 2.80 -26.07
N THR A 414 -0.20 3.04 -26.29
CA THR A 414 0.61 3.96 -25.50
C THR A 414 0.03 5.38 -25.54
N VAL A 415 -0.37 5.89 -26.72
CA VAL A 415 -1.05 7.20 -26.84
C VAL A 415 -2.36 7.22 -26.04
N CYS A 416 -3.20 6.19 -26.18
CA CYS A 416 -4.46 6.10 -25.44
C CYS A 416 -4.22 6.08 -23.92
N THR A 417 -3.24 5.31 -23.47
CA THR A 417 -2.87 5.16 -22.06
C THR A 417 -2.36 6.47 -21.47
N LEU A 418 -1.43 7.15 -22.16
CA LEU A 418 -0.89 8.44 -21.72
C LEU A 418 -1.96 9.54 -21.70
N ASN A 419 -2.83 9.60 -22.71
CA ASN A 419 -3.93 10.57 -22.73
C ASN A 419 -4.93 10.33 -21.59
N PHE A 420 -5.22 9.07 -21.25
CA PHE A 420 -6.07 8.74 -20.11
C PHE A 420 -5.42 9.19 -18.80
N ALA A 421 -4.14 8.84 -18.60
CA ALA A 421 -3.36 9.23 -17.43
C ALA A 421 -3.29 10.76 -17.23
N THR A 422 -3.11 11.53 -18.32
CA THR A 422 -3.15 13.00 -18.25
C THR A 422 -4.49 13.53 -17.76
N ARG A 423 -5.62 12.90 -18.14
CA ARG A 423 -6.93 13.30 -17.61
C ARG A 423 -7.05 13.02 -16.12
N VAL A 424 -6.58 11.86 -15.66
CA VAL A 424 -6.60 11.49 -14.23
C VAL A 424 -5.80 12.48 -13.39
N ARG A 425 -4.57 12.80 -13.82
CA ARG A 425 -3.69 13.75 -13.10
C ARG A 425 -4.32 15.14 -12.95
N SER A 426 -5.17 15.54 -13.89
CA SER A 426 -5.81 16.86 -13.85
C SER A 426 -7.00 16.97 -12.89
N ILE A 427 -7.39 15.88 -12.21
CA ILE A 427 -8.44 15.92 -11.19
C ILE A 427 -7.90 16.59 -9.94
N HIS A 428 -8.54 17.68 -9.52
CA HIS A 428 -8.25 18.36 -8.27
C HIS A 428 -9.43 18.13 -7.32
N LEU A 429 -9.30 17.15 -6.43
CA LEU A 429 -10.20 16.95 -5.30
C LEU A 429 -9.89 18.02 -4.24
N GLY A 430 -10.26 19.26 -4.50
CA GLY A 430 -10.16 20.32 -3.50
C GLY A 430 -11.27 20.16 -2.45
N ASN A 431 -10.93 20.40 -1.18
CA ASN A 431 -11.90 20.58 -0.11
C ASN A 431 -12.94 21.62 -0.54
N THR A 432 -14.16 21.16 -0.82
CA THR A 432 -15.33 22.02 -0.71
C THR A 432 -15.61 22.08 0.78
N ASP A 433 -15.12 23.13 1.43
CA ASP A 433 -15.80 23.81 2.54
C ASP A 433 -14.92 24.90 3.15
N SER A 434 -15.20 26.16 2.78
CA SER A 434 -15.30 27.30 3.72
C SER A 434 -15.70 28.58 2.97
N THR A 435 -16.95 28.66 2.53
CA THR A 435 -17.65 29.93 2.28
C THR A 435 -19.15 29.68 2.40
N LEU A 436 -19.63 29.70 3.65
CA LEU A 436 -20.94 30.24 3.99
C LEU A 436 -20.74 31.71 4.40
#